data_AF-A7RGT3-F1
#
_entry.id   AF-A7RGT3-F1
#
_cell.length_a   1.000
_cell.length_b   1.000
_cell.length_c   1.000
_cell.angle_alpha   90.00
_cell.angle_beta   90.00
_cell.angle_gamma   90.00
#
_symmetry.space_group_name_H-M   'P 1'
#
loop_
_entity.id
_entity.type
_entity.pdbx_description
1 polymer ?
#
loop_
_entity_poly.entity_id
_entity_poly.type
_entity_poly.pdbx_seq_one_letter_code
_entity_poly.pdbx_strand_id
1 'polypeptide(L)'
;MVPKVCLKIPQPQLSYPVKDNNRGLAEIKRRATKVSPGILVHTPRQLNEQFWPIFTCMHLLVIVFMVTWATYNNGFTALTFTPSYQTEAEEITLTGPQNITSRTPANPWLGQPAEHLIGLGGLFPPCMRQDYRIDYHYSRGVGDMLFTGEEKLGCCEMQSVNAAATVTKDRCVLDGAVWRPVRCSKRGLGENFVAHIIRPCCTGLDGSCHMTSPQHCWFVGGKFHLHAEHCYQVNCLEHLCYLGNPPTTPEYQDTPKLPPSYHQWWRFLTTVYIPQGVVDGVIILSLELPFSWTLERKLGWLRLLLVHMSAGAGGHLMGSLFSKFTSILTGGGPSLAGILAVHLVHHLEIWGLRPKLSKYTFCWTLSVLTLAFLGTIPHLSNHANVWGFVVGFLLAMIYIPFQWVKRICLLRIICLVILIFGFMCSLMFFYEVQPSEPCSLCMYIDCVPYISGICD
;
A
#
# COMPACT_ATOMS: atom_id res chain seq x y z
N MET A 1 -21.42 -18.86 27.42
CA MET A 1 -20.72 -20.15 27.26
C MET A 1 -20.21 -20.21 25.84
N VAL A 2 -18.89 -20.11 25.63
CA VAL A 2 -18.21 -20.20 24.33
C VAL A 2 -17.08 -21.22 24.49
N PRO A 3 -16.92 -22.19 23.59
CA PRO A 3 -16.07 -23.35 23.83
C PRO A 3 -14.58 -23.01 23.68
N LYS A 4 -13.79 -23.40 24.68
CA LYS A 4 -12.33 -23.38 24.66
C LYS A 4 -11.81 -24.52 23.79
N VAL A 5 -11.48 -24.25 22.54
CA VAL A 5 -10.67 -25.17 21.71
C VAL A 5 -9.64 -24.38 20.93
N CYS A 6 -8.46 -24.22 21.53
CA CYS A 6 -7.15 -24.40 20.89
C CYS A 6 -6.01 -24.15 21.90
N LEU A 7 -5.32 -25.24 22.22
CA LEU A 7 -3.92 -25.36 22.69
C LEU A 7 -3.51 -24.66 23.99
N LYS A 8 -3.70 -25.38 25.10
CA LYS A 8 -2.76 -25.38 26.24
C LYS A 8 -1.38 -25.82 25.74
N ILE A 9 -0.47 -24.88 25.55
CA ILE A 9 0.97 -25.18 25.49
C ILE A 9 1.44 -25.35 26.93
N PRO A 10 1.98 -26.51 27.34
CA PRO A 10 2.53 -26.66 28.68
C PRO A 10 3.77 -25.77 28.80
N GLN A 11 3.71 -24.77 29.68
CA GLN A 11 4.92 -24.14 30.18
C GLN A 11 5.70 -25.19 30.98
N PRO A 12 7.02 -25.34 30.77
CA PRO A 12 7.84 -25.90 31.82
C PRO A 12 7.97 -24.83 32.89
N GLN A 13 7.20 -24.98 33.97
CA GLN A 13 7.63 -24.40 35.24
C GLN A 13 8.94 -25.07 35.59
N LEU A 14 10.03 -24.31 35.52
CA LEU A 14 11.29 -24.72 36.12
C LEU A 14 11.18 -24.44 37.62
N SER A 15 10.35 -25.23 38.31
CA SER A 15 10.45 -25.38 39.75
C SER A 15 11.71 -26.20 40.00
N TYR A 16 12.81 -25.52 40.31
CA TYR A 16 13.97 -26.21 40.88
C TYR A 16 13.55 -26.71 42.27
N PRO A 17 13.54 -28.03 42.55
CA PRO A 17 13.50 -28.46 43.92
C PRO A 17 14.84 -28.04 44.54
N VAL A 18 14.80 -27.10 45.47
CA VAL A 18 15.93 -26.86 46.39
C VAL A 18 16.03 -28.12 47.25
N LYS A 19 16.78 -29.11 46.77
CA LYS A 19 17.37 -30.15 47.62
C LYS A 19 18.85 -29.88 47.67
N ASP A 20 19.29 -29.44 48.84
CA ASP A 20 20.69 -29.39 49.26
C ASP A 20 21.37 -30.70 48.90
N ASN A 21 22.16 -30.69 47.82
CA ASN A 21 23.09 -31.77 47.55
C ASN A 21 24.31 -31.20 46.84
N ASN A 22 25.34 -30.89 47.63
CA ASN A 22 26.62 -30.29 47.22
C ASN A 22 27.39 -31.11 46.16
N ARG A 23 26.94 -32.32 45.79
CA ARG A 23 27.50 -33.13 44.70
C ARG A 23 27.08 -32.67 43.30
N GLY A 24 25.86 -32.15 43.11
CA GLY A 24 25.37 -31.74 41.78
C GLY A 24 26.04 -30.46 41.27
N LEU A 25 26.37 -29.53 42.16
CA LEU A 25 27.04 -28.27 41.83
C LEU A 25 28.49 -28.48 41.35
N ALA A 26 29.17 -29.50 41.89
CA ALA A 26 30.51 -29.89 41.47
C ALA A 26 30.51 -30.53 40.06
N GLU A 27 29.46 -31.26 39.71
CA GLU A 27 29.32 -31.90 38.40
C GLU A 27 28.94 -30.90 37.30
N ILE A 28 28.12 -29.89 37.63
CA ILE A 28 27.83 -28.74 36.76
C ILE A 28 29.09 -27.88 36.54
N LYS A 29 29.89 -27.63 37.58
CA LYS A 29 31.19 -26.94 37.45
C LYS A 29 32.19 -27.72 36.58
N ARG A 30 32.23 -29.06 36.68
CA ARG A 30 33.10 -29.90 35.83
C ARG A 30 32.67 -29.95 34.36
N ARG A 31 31.37 -29.82 34.07
CA ARG A 31 30.89 -29.71 32.68
C ARG A 31 31.10 -28.32 32.10
N ALA A 32 31.05 -27.27 32.93
CA ALA A 32 31.36 -25.90 32.52
C ALA A 32 32.84 -25.69 32.19
N THR A 33 33.77 -26.41 32.82
CA THR A 33 35.22 -26.31 32.54
C THR A 33 35.68 -27.09 31.29
N LYS A 34 34.83 -27.91 30.68
CA LYS A 34 35.16 -28.68 29.46
C LYS A 34 34.73 -28.02 28.14
N VAL A 35 34.07 -26.85 28.22
CA VAL A 35 33.68 -26.06 27.05
C VAL A 35 34.59 -24.84 26.99
N SER A 36 35.21 -24.65 25.82
CA SER A 36 36.11 -23.54 25.47
C SER A 36 35.72 -22.20 26.11
N PRO A 37 36.67 -21.33 26.53
CA PRO A 37 36.43 -20.15 27.37
C PRO A 37 35.67 -18.97 26.69
N GLY A 38 34.74 -19.25 25.78
CA GLY A 38 33.96 -18.25 25.04
C GLY A 38 32.44 -18.40 25.10
N ILE A 39 31.87 -19.40 25.79
CA ILE A 39 30.41 -19.59 25.86
C ILE A 39 29.88 -19.03 27.18
N LEU A 40 29.28 -17.82 27.11
CA LEU A 40 28.72 -17.19 28.29
C LEU A 40 27.37 -17.80 28.70
N VAL A 41 27.35 -18.27 29.94
CA VAL A 41 26.15 -18.49 30.74
C VAL A 41 25.50 -17.13 31.02
N HIS A 42 24.40 -16.79 30.31
CA HIS A 42 23.57 -15.63 30.65
C HIS A 42 23.34 -15.55 32.17
N THR A 43 23.74 -14.43 32.79
CA THR A 43 23.47 -14.18 34.21
C THR A 43 21.97 -14.19 34.49
N PRO A 44 21.50 -14.83 35.58
CA PRO A 44 20.08 -15.03 35.87
C PRO A 44 19.26 -13.74 36.11
N ARG A 45 19.92 -12.57 36.23
CA ARG A 45 19.26 -11.28 36.47
C ARG A 45 18.47 -10.75 35.27
N GLN A 46 18.75 -11.21 34.04
CA GLN A 46 18.01 -10.77 32.83
C GLN A 46 16.81 -11.64 32.44
N LEU A 47 16.56 -12.77 33.14
CA LEU A 47 15.43 -13.64 32.81
C LEU A 47 14.08 -13.16 33.36
N ASN A 48 14.07 -12.17 34.27
CA ASN A 48 12.91 -11.91 35.13
C ASN A 48 12.13 -10.61 34.85
N GLU A 49 12.65 -9.71 34.02
CA GLU A 49 11.91 -8.52 33.58
C GLU A 49 11.33 -8.77 32.20
N GLN A 50 10.19 -9.45 32.16
CA GLN A 50 9.43 -9.63 30.93
C GLN A 50 8.50 -8.44 30.75
N PHE A 51 8.69 -7.69 29.68
CA PHE A 51 7.81 -6.58 29.35
C PHE A 51 6.40 -7.08 29.00
N TRP A 52 5.41 -6.24 29.25
CA TRP A 52 4.04 -6.51 28.81
C TRP A 52 3.92 -6.23 27.30
N PRO A 53 3.19 -7.08 26.55
CA PRO A 53 3.03 -6.95 25.10
C PRO A 53 1.98 -5.88 24.72
N ILE A 54 2.23 -4.64 25.12
CA ILE A 54 1.33 -3.49 24.93
C ILE A 54 1.22 -3.14 23.44
N PHE A 55 2.34 -2.99 22.74
CA PHE A 55 2.37 -2.65 21.32
C PHE A 55 1.68 -3.72 20.48
N THR A 56 1.97 -5.01 20.71
CA THR A 56 1.36 -6.12 19.97
C THR A 56 -0.17 -6.12 20.14
N CYS A 57 -0.66 -5.86 21.36
CA CYS A 57 -2.10 -5.72 21.61
C CYS A 57 -2.70 -4.49 20.92
N MET A 58 -2.02 -3.34 20.97
CA MET A 58 -2.49 -2.12 20.31
C MET A 58 -2.53 -2.27 18.78
N HIS A 59 -1.50 -2.88 18.19
CA HIS A 59 -1.45 -3.20 16.77
C HIS A 59 -2.65 -4.06 16.34
N LEU A 60 -2.92 -5.13 17.08
CA LEU A 60 -4.09 -5.98 16.84
C LEU A 60 -5.40 -5.17 16.89
N LEU A 61 -5.57 -4.33 17.91
CA LEU A 61 -6.77 -3.50 18.07
C LEU A 61 -6.94 -2.51 16.92
N VAL A 62 -5.85 -1.88 16.46
CA VAL A 62 -5.87 -0.94 15.34
C VAL A 62 -6.25 -1.65 14.04
N ILE A 63 -5.65 -2.81 13.73
CA ILE A 63 -6.00 -3.53 12.50
C ILE A 63 -7.45 -4.01 12.54
N VAL A 64 -7.91 -4.56 13.67
CA VAL A 64 -9.32 -4.97 13.84
C VAL A 64 -10.25 -3.77 13.69
N PHE A 65 -9.92 -2.64 14.30
CA PHE A 65 -10.67 -1.40 14.15
C PHE A 65 -10.75 -0.96 12.69
N MET A 66 -9.61 -0.88 11.98
CA MET A 66 -9.55 -0.47 10.57
C MET A 66 -10.39 -1.39 9.68
N VAL A 67 -10.30 -2.71 9.88
CA VAL A 67 -11.15 -3.67 9.14
C VAL A 67 -12.61 -3.44 9.46
N THR A 68 -13.01 -3.37 10.73
CA THR A 68 -14.43 -3.16 11.11
C THR A 68 -14.98 -1.83 10.60
N TRP A 69 -14.20 -0.75 10.70
CA TRP A 69 -14.58 0.56 10.20
C TRP A 69 -14.74 0.55 8.67
N ALA A 70 -13.81 -0.12 7.96
CA ALA A 70 -13.89 -0.31 6.52
C ALA A 70 -15.15 -1.10 6.12
N THR A 71 -15.49 -2.14 6.88
CA THR A 71 -16.71 -2.96 6.62
C THR A 71 -17.99 -2.15 6.76
N TYR A 72 -18.03 -1.24 7.74
CA TYR A 72 -19.24 -0.54 8.13
C TYR A 72 -19.58 0.59 7.16
N ASN A 73 -18.58 1.32 6.66
CA ASN A 73 -18.82 2.51 5.84
C ASN A 73 -18.96 2.23 4.35
N ASN A 74 -18.12 1.36 3.77
CA ASN A 74 -17.99 1.26 2.30
C ASN A 74 -18.28 -0.14 1.74
N GLY A 75 -18.59 -1.12 2.60
CA GLY A 75 -18.78 -2.51 2.20
C GLY A 75 -17.51 -3.16 1.64
N PHE A 76 -17.66 -4.35 1.05
CA PHE A 76 -16.58 -5.09 0.42
C PHE A 76 -16.93 -5.45 -1.02
N THR A 77 -15.91 -5.50 -1.88
CA THR A 77 -16.03 -6.18 -3.16
C THR A 77 -15.96 -7.69 -2.94
N ALA A 78 -16.73 -8.46 -3.71
CA ALA A 78 -16.73 -9.92 -3.63
C ALA A 78 -15.34 -10.51 -3.93
N LEU A 79 -15.01 -11.61 -3.26
CA LEU A 79 -13.78 -12.37 -3.48
C LEU A 79 -13.74 -12.86 -4.94
N THR A 80 -12.84 -12.30 -5.74
CA THR A 80 -12.77 -12.58 -7.17
C THR A 80 -11.32 -12.77 -7.61
N PHE A 81 -11.02 -13.87 -8.29
CA PHE A 81 -9.67 -14.21 -8.77
C PHE A 81 -9.44 -13.88 -10.25
N THR A 82 -10.52 -13.69 -11.01
CA THR A 82 -10.51 -13.34 -12.44
C THR A 82 -11.10 -11.95 -12.63
N PRO A 83 -10.50 -11.06 -13.42
CA PRO A 83 -11.16 -9.80 -13.76
C PRO A 83 -12.50 -10.09 -14.46
N SER A 84 -13.52 -9.29 -14.16
CA SER A 84 -14.80 -9.36 -14.87
C SER A 84 -14.90 -8.26 -15.91
N TYR A 85 -15.50 -8.59 -17.04
CA TYR A 85 -15.72 -7.66 -18.15
C TYR A 85 -17.22 -7.57 -18.40
N GLN A 86 -17.75 -6.36 -18.36
CA GLN A 86 -19.13 -6.08 -18.75
C GLN A 86 -19.09 -5.24 -20.01
N THR A 87 -19.87 -5.62 -21.03
CA THR A 87 -19.95 -4.87 -22.29
C THR A 87 -21.35 -4.32 -22.44
N GLU A 88 -21.46 -3.01 -22.60
CA GLU A 88 -22.72 -2.34 -22.93
C GLU A 88 -22.53 -1.51 -24.20
N ALA A 89 -23.58 -1.44 -25.01
CA ALA A 89 -23.62 -0.57 -26.17
C ALA A 89 -24.02 0.83 -25.72
N GLU A 90 -23.18 1.82 -25.99
CA GLU A 90 -23.51 3.23 -25.79
C GLU A 90 -23.82 3.87 -27.13
N GLU A 91 -24.99 4.48 -27.22
CA GLU A 91 -25.45 5.18 -28.42
C GLU A 91 -25.03 6.65 -28.43
N ILE A 92 -24.69 7.22 -27.27
CA ILE A 92 -24.49 8.66 -27.04
C ILE A 92 -23.01 8.96 -26.78
N THR A 93 -22.15 8.88 -27.80
CA THR A 93 -20.75 9.34 -27.71
C THR A 93 -20.42 10.40 -28.73
N LEU A 94 -19.35 11.18 -28.47
CA LEU A 94 -18.78 12.10 -29.46
C LEU A 94 -18.21 11.39 -30.69
N THR A 95 -18.14 10.07 -30.70
CA THR A 95 -17.57 9.26 -31.79
C THR A 95 -18.60 8.33 -32.45
N GLY A 96 -19.90 8.51 -32.13
CA GLY A 96 -20.99 7.65 -32.59
C GLY A 96 -21.25 6.45 -31.67
N PRO A 97 -22.15 5.52 -32.04
CA PRO A 97 -22.45 4.36 -31.22
C PRO A 97 -21.22 3.45 -31.08
N GLN A 98 -20.85 3.11 -29.84
CA GLN A 98 -19.69 2.27 -29.54
C GLN A 98 -20.02 1.24 -28.47
N ASN A 99 -19.38 0.07 -28.55
CA ASN A 99 -19.44 -0.93 -27.49
C ASN A 99 -18.36 -0.61 -26.47
N ILE A 100 -18.76 -0.40 -25.22
CA ILE A 100 -17.84 -0.09 -24.12
C ILE A 100 -17.73 -1.28 -23.21
N THR A 101 -16.49 -1.58 -22.85
CA THR A 101 -16.15 -2.66 -21.93
C THR A 101 -15.70 -2.06 -20.60
N SER A 102 -16.50 -2.24 -19.55
CA SER A 102 -16.10 -1.94 -18.17
C SER A 102 -15.34 -3.14 -17.59
N ARG A 103 -14.13 -2.89 -17.08
CA ARG A 103 -13.26 -3.92 -16.46
C ARG A 103 -13.27 -3.72 -14.95
N THR A 104 -13.75 -4.73 -14.23
CA THR A 104 -13.60 -4.78 -12.77
C THR A 104 -12.37 -5.63 -12.44
N PRO A 105 -11.35 -5.08 -11.74
CA PRO A 105 -10.15 -5.82 -11.40
C PRO A 105 -10.45 -6.95 -10.41
N ALA A 106 -9.65 -8.02 -10.46
CA ALA A 106 -9.74 -9.10 -9.49
C ALA A 106 -9.38 -8.61 -8.08
N ASN A 107 -10.16 -8.98 -7.07
CA ASN A 107 -9.86 -8.73 -5.67
C ASN A 107 -9.82 -10.04 -4.87
N PRO A 108 -8.63 -10.65 -4.70
CA PRO A 108 -8.49 -11.90 -3.94
C PRO A 108 -8.52 -11.71 -2.42
N TRP A 109 -8.62 -10.47 -1.92
CA TRP A 109 -8.39 -10.15 -0.51
C TRP A 109 -9.65 -9.99 0.34
N LEU A 110 -10.84 -10.04 -0.28
CA LEU A 110 -12.10 -9.62 0.33
C LEU A 110 -11.93 -8.24 0.98
N GLY A 111 -11.68 -7.23 0.12
CA GLY A 111 -11.31 -5.89 0.52
C GLY A 111 -12.18 -4.82 -0.12
N GLN A 112 -11.87 -3.57 0.21
CA GLN A 112 -12.46 -2.40 -0.45
C GLN A 112 -11.85 -2.20 -1.84
N PRO A 113 -12.52 -1.45 -2.73
CA PRO A 113 -11.89 -1.03 -3.97
C PRO A 113 -10.67 -0.14 -3.69
N ALA A 114 -9.72 -0.19 -4.62
CA ALA A 114 -8.49 0.57 -4.66
C ALA A 114 -8.63 2.04 -4.21
N GLU A 115 -9.59 2.77 -4.78
CA GLU A 115 -9.83 4.19 -4.53
C GLU A 115 -10.08 4.50 -3.04
N HIS A 116 -10.81 3.62 -2.36
CA HIS A 116 -11.13 3.79 -0.94
C HIS A 116 -9.91 3.51 -0.05
N LEU A 117 -9.07 2.54 -0.43
CA LEU A 117 -7.79 2.31 0.25
C LEU A 117 -6.86 3.51 0.12
N ILE A 118 -6.85 4.20 -1.04
CA ILE A 118 -6.14 5.46 -1.20
C ILE A 118 -6.75 6.54 -0.30
N GLY A 119 -8.08 6.70 -0.28
CA GLY A 119 -8.75 7.67 0.60
C GLY A 119 -8.46 7.45 2.10
N LEU A 120 -8.23 6.21 2.51
CA LEU A 120 -7.85 5.84 3.88
C LEU A 120 -6.40 6.18 4.26
N GLY A 121 -5.57 6.59 3.30
CA GLY A 121 -4.15 6.84 3.51
C GLY A 121 -3.25 5.67 3.09
N GLY A 122 -3.72 4.76 2.22
CA GLY A 122 -2.87 3.76 1.58
C GLY A 122 -1.74 4.42 0.78
N LEU A 123 -0.61 3.71 0.61
CA LEU A 123 0.51 4.26 -0.16
C LEU A 123 0.11 4.34 -1.62
N PHE A 124 0.17 5.55 -2.15
CA PHE A 124 -0.12 5.84 -3.54
C PHE A 124 0.82 6.97 -4.02
N PRO A 125 1.87 6.66 -4.80
CA PRO A 125 2.90 7.64 -5.17
C PRO A 125 2.36 8.93 -5.78
N PRO A 126 1.32 8.94 -6.64
CA PRO A 126 0.72 10.15 -7.18
C PRO A 126 0.22 11.19 -6.16
N CYS A 127 -0.16 10.75 -4.95
CA CYS A 127 -0.57 11.67 -3.87
C CYS A 127 0.61 12.17 -3.03
N MET A 128 1.80 11.61 -3.23
CA MET A 128 2.98 11.83 -2.40
C MET A 128 4.09 12.56 -3.13
N ARG A 129 4.00 12.68 -4.46
CA ARG A 129 4.90 13.44 -5.30
C ARG A 129 4.23 13.75 -6.63
N GLN A 130 4.71 14.79 -7.31
CA GLN A 130 4.33 15.07 -8.70
C GLN A 130 4.97 13.99 -9.60
N ASP A 131 4.18 13.25 -10.38
CA ASP A 131 4.68 12.23 -11.29
C ASP A 131 4.51 12.71 -12.74
N TYR A 132 5.62 12.78 -13.47
CA TYR A 132 5.63 13.31 -14.83
C TYR A 132 4.72 12.52 -15.79
N ARG A 133 4.40 11.23 -15.50
CA ARG A 133 3.49 10.42 -16.32
C ARG A 133 2.05 10.87 -16.17
N ILE A 134 1.66 11.21 -14.95
CA ILE A 134 0.34 11.80 -14.68
C ILE A 134 0.27 13.19 -15.29
N ASP A 135 1.31 14.00 -15.11
CA ASP A 135 1.37 15.32 -15.73
C ASP A 135 1.31 15.24 -17.25
N TYR A 136 1.86 14.19 -17.87
CA TYR A 136 1.72 13.94 -19.29
C TYR A 136 0.28 13.63 -19.70
N HIS A 137 -0.43 12.76 -18.98
CA HIS A 137 -1.86 12.48 -19.24
C HIS A 137 -2.73 13.73 -19.02
N TYR A 138 -2.45 14.49 -17.97
CA TYR A 138 -3.10 15.77 -17.69
C TYR A 138 -2.82 16.80 -18.78
N SER A 139 -1.54 16.98 -19.15
CA SER A 139 -1.09 17.89 -20.22
C SER A 139 -1.60 17.49 -21.59
N ARG A 140 -1.97 16.23 -21.82
CA ARG A 140 -2.66 15.82 -23.05
C ARG A 140 -4.11 16.32 -23.06
N GLY A 141 -4.80 16.25 -21.92
CA GLY A 141 -6.16 16.78 -21.76
C GLY A 141 -6.23 18.33 -21.74
N VAL A 142 -5.16 18.99 -21.28
CA VAL A 142 -5.00 20.46 -21.30
C VAL A 142 -4.31 20.95 -22.59
N GLY A 143 -3.53 20.10 -23.25
CA GLY A 143 -2.79 20.41 -24.47
C GLY A 143 -3.69 20.72 -25.64
N ASP A 144 -4.90 20.15 -25.64
CA ASP A 144 -6.03 20.54 -26.50
C ASP A 144 -6.41 22.05 -26.33
N MET A 145 -5.90 22.76 -25.30
CA MET A 145 -6.14 24.18 -25.04
C MET A 145 -4.88 25.06 -25.15
N LEU A 146 -3.69 24.51 -24.86
CA LEU A 146 -2.44 25.30 -24.73
C LEU A 146 -1.59 25.38 -26.00
N PHE A 147 -1.67 24.41 -26.91
CA PHE A 147 -0.78 24.36 -28.09
C PHE A 147 -1.35 25.08 -29.33
N THR A 148 -2.62 25.44 -29.30
CA THR A 148 -3.28 26.26 -30.31
C THR A 148 -3.69 27.58 -29.66
N GLY A 149 -2.72 28.50 -29.58
CA GLY A 149 -2.98 29.87 -29.12
C GLY A 149 -4.24 30.41 -29.81
N GLU A 150 -5.27 30.69 -29.01
CA GLU A 150 -6.60 31.19 -29.41
C GLU A 150 -7.68 30.18 -29.86
N GLU A 151 -7.59 28.88 -29.59
CA GLU A 151 -8.76 28.01 -29.80
C GLU A 151 -9.84 28.23 -28.74
N LYS A 152 -10.80 29.10 -29.08
CA LYS A 152 -12.01 29.33 -28.29
C LYS A 152 -12.78 28.02 -28.19
N LEU A 153 -12.91 27.47 -26.97
CA LEU A 153 -13.85 26.38 -26.69
C LEU A 153 -15.26 26.78 -27.15
N GLY A 154 -15.88 25.90 -27.93
CA GLY A 154 -17.23 26.06 -28.45
C GLY A 154 -18.10 24.87 -28.13
N CYS A 155 -19.39 24.96 -28.45
CA CYS A 155 -20.34 23.88 -28.26
C CYS A 155 -20.47 23.12 -29.58
N CYS A 156 -20.09 21.85 -29.57
CA CYS A 156 -20.32 20.93 -30.67
C CYS A 156 -21.67 20.23 -30.44
N GLU A 157 -22.62 20.46 -31.33
CA GLU A 157 -23.98 19.93 -31.26
C GLU A 157 -24.18 18.82 -32.27
N MET A 158 -24.58 17.64 -31.84
CA MET A 158 -24.96 16.51 -32.70
C MET A 158 -26.46 16.34 -32.71
N GLN A 159 -27.09 16.65 -33.84
CA GLN A 159 -28.53 16.53 -33.99
C GLN A 159 -29.00 15.06 -34.07
N SER A 160 -28.15 14.16 -34.57
CA SER A 160 -28.47 12.73 -34.74
C SER A 160 -28.72 11.99 -33.41
N VAL A 161 -27.90 12.27 -32.40
CA VAL A 161 -27.96 11.67 -31.06
C VAL A 161 -28.48 12.63 -29.99
N ASN A 162 -28.91 13.82 -30.42
CA ASN A 162 -29.39 14.89 -29.56
C ASN A 162 -28.46 15.20 -28.36
N ALA A 163 -27.15 15.27 -28.64
CA ALA A 163 -26.09 15.44 -27.65
C ALA A 163 -25.22 16.68 -27.96
N ALA A 164 -24.60 17.26 -26.94
CA ALA A 164 -23.62 18.33 -27.13
C ALA A 164 -22.49 18.28 -26.10
N ALA A 165 -21.31 18.70 -26.53
CA ALA A 165 -20.12 18.81 -25.69
C ALA A 165 -19.39 20.13 -25.94
N THR A 166 -18.79 20.69 -24.89
CA THR A 166 -17.86 21.81 -25.04
C THR A 166 -16.52 21.24 -25.50
N VAL A 167 -16.12 21.53 -26.74
CA VAL A 167 -14.88 21.04 -27.37
C VAL A 167 -14.31 22.09 -28.33
N THR A 168 -13.07 21.87 -28.76
CA THR A 168 -12.43 22.65 -29.82
C THR A 168 -13.04 22.34 -31.20
N LYS A 169 -12.86 23.24 -32.16
CA LYS A 169 -13.48 23.15 -33.49
C LYS A 169 -12.95 21.96 -34.30
N ASP A 170 -11.67 21.66 -34.17
CA ASP A 170 -10.96 20.53 -34.79
C ASP A 170 -11.40 19.15 -34.27
N ARG A 171 -11.98 19.08 -33.06
CA ARG A 171 -12.54 17.84 -32.49
C ARG A 171 -14.01 17.63 -32.89
N CYS A 172 -14.68 18.67 -33.40
CA CYS A 172 -16.08 18.63 -33.84
C CYS A 172 -16.19 18.29 -35.34
N VAL A 173 -15.75 17.09 -35.74
CA VAL A 173 -15.60 16.71 -37.16
C VAL A 173 -16.63 15.68 -37.64
N LEU A 174 -17.57 15.29 -36.79
CA LEU A 174 -18.51 14.23 -37.13
C LEU A 174 -19.59 14.68 -38.10
N ASP A 175 -20.01 13.75 -38.96
CA ASP A 175 -21.08 13.98 -39.93
C ASP A 175 -22.38 14.40 -39.20
N GLY A 176 -22.86 15.61 -39.50
CA GLY A 176 -24.04 16.21 -38.86
C GLY A 176 -23.78 16.93 -37.55
N ALA A 177 -22.52 17.09 -37.12
CA ALA A 177 -22.16 17.93 -35.97
C ALA A 177 -22.06 19.41 -36.38
N VAL A 178 -22.60 20.31 -35.55
CA VAL A 178 -22.57 21.76 -35.75
C VAL A 178 -21.79 22.41 -34.62
N TRP A 179 -20.69 23.08 -34.96
CA TRP A 179 -19.88 23.79 -33.97
C TRP A 179 -20.32 25.25 -33.81
N ARG A 180 -20.50 25.68 -32.55
CA ARG A 180 -20.86 27.06 -32.19
C ARG A 180 -19.79 27.70 -31.30
N PRO A 181 -19.44 28.98 -31.50
CA PRO A 181 -18.40 29.68 -30.73
C PRO A 181 -18.87 30.16 -29.35
N VAL A 182 -19.68 29.35 -28.65
CA VAL A 182 -20.17 29.60 -27.28
C VAL A 182 -20.07 28.31 -26.49
N ARG A 183 -19.74 28.37 -25.20
CA ARG A 183 -19.74 27.17 -24.33
C ARG A 183 -21.16 26.60 -24.21
N CYS A 184 -21.30 25.28 -24.07
CA CYS A 184 -22.63 24.65 -24.05
C CYS A 184 -23.51 25.11 -22.88
N SER A 185 -22.94 25.53 -21.74
CA SER A 185 -23.64 26.12 -20.59
C SER A 185 -24.15 27.54 -20.81
N LYS A 186 -23.53 28.28 -21.74
CA LYS A 186 -23.85 29.69 -22.03
C LYS A 186 -24.73 29.87 -23.26
N ARG A 187 -25.39 28.80 -23.72
CA ARG A 187 -26.33 28.86 -24.86
C ARG A 187 -27.54 29.73 -24.54
N GLY A 188 -28.11 30.35 -25.57
CA GLY A 188 -29.27 31.21 -25.44
C GLY A 188 -30.52 30.43 -25.00
N LEU A 189 -31.42 31.10 -24.26
CA LEU A 189 -32.74 30.56 -23.94
C LEU A 189 -33.49 30.22 -25.24
N GLY A 190 -33.85 28.94 -25.42
CA GLY A 190 -34.55 28.44 -26.62
C GLY A 190 -33.69 27.65 -27.61
N GLU A 191 -32.36 27.58 -27.42
CA GLU A 191 -31.45 26.74 -28.22
C GLU A 191 -31.20 25.35 -27.57
N ASN A 192 -31.88 25.05 -26.46
CA ASN A 192 -31.69 23.84 -25.64
C ASN A 192 -32.41 22.60 -26.19
N PHE A 193 -32.31 22.33 -27.49
CA PHE A 193 -32.92 21.12 -28.08
C PHE A 193 -32.21 19.83 -27.64
N VAL A 194 -30.99 19.97 -27.11
CA VAL A 194 -30.09 18.89 -26.70
C VAL A 194 -30.53 18.24 -25.39
N ALA A 195 -30.90 16.95 -25.47
CA ALA A 195 -31.31 16.15 -24.32
C ALA A 195 -30.12 15.73 -23.43
N HIS A 196 -28.92 15.55 -24.00
CA HIS A 196 -27.75 15.05 -23.27
C HIS A 196 -26.54 15.99 -23.40
N ILE A 197 -26.04 16.48 -22.26
CA ILE A 197 -24.81 17.27 -22.19
C ILE A 197 -23.68 16.37 -21.73
N ILE A 198 -22.69 16.20 -22.61
CA ILE A 198 -21.46 15.46 -22.36
C ILE A 198 -20.57 16.29 -21.45
N ARG A 199 -20.02 15.67 -20.41
CA ARG A 199 -19.20 16.33 -19.39
C ARG A 199 -17.99 15.48 -19.00
N PRO A 200 -17.04 16.06 -18.25
CA PRO A 200 -15.88 15.32 -17.77
C PRO A 200 -16.27 14.16 -16.86
N CYS A 201 -15.66 13.00 -17.13
CA CYS A 201 -15.69 11.82 -16.30
C CYS A 201 -14.26 11.44 -15.93
N CYS A 202 -14.01 11.27 -14.63
CA CYS A 202 -12.75 10.79 -14.12
C CYS A 202 -12.81 9.28 -13.91
N THR A 203 -11.87 8.56 -14.50
CA THR A 203 -11.84 7.09 -14.48
C THR A 203 -10.51 6.57 -13.98
N GLY A 204 -10.52 5.42 -13.31
CA GLY A 204 -9.30 4.74 -12.88
C GLY A 204 -8.44 5.54 -11.89
N LEU A 205 -7.17 5.15 -11.80
CA LEU A 205 -6.20 5.70 -10.84
C LEU A 205 -5.11 6.56 -11.49
N ASP A 206 -5.04 6.58 -12.82
CA ASP A 206 -4.03 7.32 -13.58
C ASP A 206 -4.33 8.81 -13.71
N GLY A 207 -5.49 9.26 -13.22
CA GLY A 207 -5.96 10.63 -13.36
C GLY A 207 -6.50 10.93 -14.76
N SER A 208 -6.85 9.91 -15.54
CA SER A 208 -7.46 10.07 -16.87
C SER A 208 -8.82 10.77 -16.78
N CYS A 209 -9.06 11.67 -17.73
CA CYS A 209 -10.33 12.37 -17.89
C CYS A 209 -10.85 12.18 -19.32
N HIS A 210 -12.12 11.79 -19.41
CA HIS A 210 -12.81 11.59 -20.68
C HIS A 210 -14.11 12.39 -20.71
N MET A 211 -14.39 13.04 -21.84
CA MET A 211 -15.66 13.71 -22.08
C MET A 211 -16.70 12.66 -22.51
N THR A 212 -17.67 12.35 -21.65
CA THR A 212 -18.63 11.28 -21.91
C THR A 212 -20.02 11.57 -21.31
N SER A 213 -20.98 10.68 -21.56
CA SER A 213 -22.32 10.74 -21.00
C SER A 213 -22.32 10.32 -19.51
N PRO A 214 -23.33 10.72 -18.72
CA PRO A 214 -23.45 10.26 -17.33
C PRO A 214 -23.58 8.74 -17.22
N GLN A 215 -24.32 8.12 -18.14
CA GLN A 215 -24.59 6.67 -18.16
C GLN A 215 -23.30 5.88 -18.37
N HIS A 216 -22.49 6.30 -19.35
CA HIS A 216 -21.17 5.70 -19.56
C HIS A 216 -20.27 5.88 -18.36
N CYS A 217 -20.21 7.09 -17.82
CA CYS A 217 -19.34 7.36 -16.68
C CYS A 217 -19.69 6.45 -15.49
N TRP A 218 -20.97 6.26 -15.19
CA TRP A 218 -21.40 5.35 -14.13
C TRP A 218 -21.17 3.88 -14.48
N PHE A 219 -21.34 3.48 -15.74
CA PHE A 219 -21.08 2.11 -16.20
C PHE A 219 -19.61 1.69 -16.04
N VAL A 220 -18.68 2.60 -16.35
CA VAL A 220 -17.24 2.36 -16.15
C VAL A 220 -16.78 2.58 -14.70
N GLY A 221 -17.71 2.86 -13.78
CA GLY A 221 -17.41 3.13 -12.37
C GLY A 221 -16.68 4.46 -12.14
N GLY A 222 -16.72 5.38 -13.10
CA GLY A 222 -16.09 6.68 -13.01
C GLY A 222 -16.90 7.72 -12.25
N LYS A 223 -16.23 8.83 -11.90
CA LYS A 223 -16.84 9.98 -11.22
C LYS A 223 -17.23 11.05 -12.24
N PHE A 224 -18.53 11.29 -12.38
CA PHE A 224 -19.08 12.28 -13.30
C PHE A 224 -19.12 13.68 -12.68
N HIS A 225 -18.65 14.68 -13.43
CA HIS A 225 -18.58 16.08 -12.99
C HIS A 225 -19.71 16.91 -13.61
N LEU A 226 -20.75 17.18 -12.81
CA LEU A 226 -21.97 17.83 -13.28
C LEU A 226 -21.79 19.33 -13.56
N HIS A 227 -20.86 20.03 -12.90
CA HIS A 227 -20.70 21.48 -13.07
C HIS A 227 -19.52 21.85 -13.96
N ALA A 228 -18.62 20.92 -14.25
CA ALA A 228 -17.57 21.10 -15.25
C ALA A 228 -18.08 20.87 -16.67
N GLU A 229 -17.48 21.59 -17.62
CA GLU A 229 -17.77 21.50 -19.05
C GLU A 229 -16.63 20.90 -19.85
N HIS A 230 -15.42 20.82 -19.29
CA HIS A 230 -14.25 20.25 -19.97
C HIS A 230 -13.24 19.69 -18.98
N CYS A 231 -12.46 18.70 -19.43
CA CYS A 231 -11.43 18.03 -18.63
C CYS A 231 -10.34 18.95 -18.04
N TYR A 232 -10.12 20.15 -18.59
CA TYR A 232 -9.12 21.07 -18.04
C TYR A 232 -9.60 21.71 -16.72
N GLN A 233 -10.90 21.71 -16.46
CA GLN A 233 -11.53 22.30 -15.26
C GLN A 233 -11.55 21.33 -14.07
N VAL A 234 -11.35 20.03 -14.32
CA VAL A 234 -11.42 18.98 -13.30
C VAL A 234 -10.04 18.45 -12.98
N ASN A 235 -9.88 18.01 -11.74
CA ASN A 235 -8.72 17.28 -11.30
C ASN A 235 -9.13 15.90 -10.83
N CYS A 236 -8.86 14.89 -11.66
CA CYS A 236 -9.26 13.52 -11.36
C CYS A 236 -8.50 12.93 -10.16
N LEU A 237 -7.32 13.44 -9.81
CA LEU A 237 -6.58 13.00 -8.62
C LEU A 237 -7.04 13.68 -7.33
N GLU A 238 -7.71 14.83 -7.43
CA GLU A 238 -8.16 15.58 -6.24
C GLU A 238 -9.05 14.70 -5.35
N HIS A 239 -9.87 13.83 -5.94
CA HIS A 239 -10.76 12.94 -5.18
C HIS A 239 -10.07 11.67 -4.62
N LEU A 240 -8.88 11.32 -5.09
CA LEU A 240 -8.13 10.17 -4.57
C LEU A 240 -7.18 10.63 -3.46
N CYS A 241 -6.59 11.81 -3.65
CA CYS A 241 -5.57 12.37 -2.79
C CYS A 241 -6.14 13.27 -1.67
N TYR A 242 -7.25 12.92 -1.05
CA TYR A 242 -7.71 13.58 0.18
C TYR A 242 -7.85 12.57 1.32
N LEU A 243 -7.61 13.03 2.54
CA LEU A 243 -7.94 12.29 3.76
C LEU A 243 -9.19 12.94 4.36
N GLY A 244 -10.34 12.27 4.36
CA GLY A 244 -11.58 12.82 4.94
C GLY A 244 -12.73 12.93 3.94
N ASN A 245 -13.40 14.09 3.85
CA ASN A 245 -14.39 14.37 2.81
C ASN A 245 -13.72 15.23 1.72
N PRO A 246 -14.10 15.06 0.44
CA PRO A 246 -13.56 15.89 -0.62
C PRO A 246 -13.81 17.37 -0.30
N PRO A 247 -12.87 18.28 -0.60
CA PRO A 247 -13.09 19.71 -0.38
C PRO A 247 -14.35 20.16 -1.11
N THR A 248 -15.26 20.81 -0.38
CA THR A 248 -16.51 21.38 -0.90
C THR A 248 -16.29 22.69 -1.66
N THR A 249 -15.07 22.95 -2.12
CA THR A 249 -14.77 24.17 -2.88
C THR A 249 -15.59 24.16 -4.16
N PRO A 250 -16.34 25.24 -4.46
CA PRO A 250 -17.15 25.29 -5.66
C PRO A 250 -16.28 25.08 -6.90
N GLU A 251 -16.76 24.21 -7.78
CA GLU A 251 -16.16 23.68 -9.01
C GLU A 251 -15.82 24.75 -10.08
N TYR A 252 -15.93 26.04 -9.77
CA TYR A 252 -16.10 27.14 -10.73
C TYR A 252 -14.84 27.97 -11.07
N GLN A 253 -13.65 27.64 -10.58
CA GLN A 253 -12.44 28.39 -10.98
C GLN A 253 -11.79 27.77 -12.21
N ASP A 254 -11.85 28.52 -13.33
CA ASP A 254 -11.33 28.27 -14.69
C ASP A 254 -9.78 28.13 -14.78
N THR A 255 -9.13 27.65 -13.72
CA THR A 255 -7.67 27.41 -13.70
C THR A 255 -7.36 25.92 -13.88
N PRO A 256 -6.27 25.55 -14.57
CA PRO A 256 -5.78 24.17 -14.59
C PRO A 256 -5.42 23.77 -13.15
N LYS A 257 -6.29 23.00 -12.51
CA LYS A 257 -6.07 22.54 -11.13
C LYS A 257 -5.14 21.34 -11.17
N LEU A 258 -3.83 21.55 -11.15
CA LEU A 258 -2.91 20.51 -10.67
C LEU A 258 -3.30 20.14 -9.23
N PRO A 259 -3.05 18.89 -8.77
CA PRO A 259 -3.40 18.48 -7.41
C PRO A 259 -2.73 19.38 -6.37
N PRO A 260 -3.50 20.04 -5.48
CA PRO A 260 -2.94 20.99 -4.51
C PRO A 260 -2.11 20.30 -3.40
N SER A 261 -2.20 18.97 -3.27
CA SER A 261 -1.78 18.22 -2.09
C SER A 261 -0.90 16.99 -2.40
N TYR A 262 0.18 17.18 -3.18
CA TYR A 262 1.15 16.12 -3.46
C TYR A 262 2.07 15.77 -2.29
N HIS A 263 1.95 16.38 -1.10
CA HIS A 263 2.90 16.17 0.02
C HIS A 263 2.38 15.24 1.12
N GLN A 264 1.83 14.08 0.78
CA GLN A 264 1.18 13.17 1.74
C GLN A 264 2.14 12.11 2.30
N TRP A 265 3.30 12.54 2.81
CA TRP A 265 4.36 11.65 3.32
C TRP A 265 3.89 10.70 4.43
N TRP A 266 2.86 11.08 5.20
CA TRP A 266 2.29 10.25 6.26
C TRP A 266 1.72 8.93 5.74
N ARG A 267 1.45 8.81 4.43
CA ARG A 267 1.03 7.55 3.77
C ARG A 267 2.03 6.41 3.96
N PHE A 268 3.33 6.69 4.09
CA PHE A 268 4.33 5.65 4.44
C PHE A 268 4.09 5.03 5.82
N LEU A 269 3.46 5.76 6.74
CA LEU A 269 3.18 5.30 8.10
C LEU A 269 1.78 4.70 8.21
N THR A 270 0.77 5.34 7.61
CA THR A 270 -0.63 4.87 7.70
C THR A 270 -0.84 3.56 6.94
N THR A 271 -0.15 3.37 5.82
CA THR A 271 -0.28 2.16 4.99
C THR A 271 0.05 0.87 5.74
N VAL A 272 0.93 0.94 6.74
CA VAL A 272 1.31 -0.21 7.60
C VAL A 272 0.10 -0.79 8.35
N TYR A 273 -0.88 0.05 8.66
CA TYR A 273 -2.08 -0.31 9.42
C TYR A 273 -3.33 -0.53 8.55
N ILE A 274 -3.21 -0.35 7.24
CA ILE A 274 -4.32 -0.54 6.30
C ILE A 274 -4.11 -1.91 5.63
N PRO A 275 -4.85 -2.95 6.01
CA PRO A 275 -4.79 -4.22 5.29
C PRO A 275 -5.46 -4.08 3.93
N GLN A 276 -4.98 -4.83 2.93
CA GLN A 276 -5.56 -4.83 1.59
C GLN A 276 -7.01 -5.37 1.58
N GLY A 277 -7.30 -6.28 2.51
CA GLY A 277 -8.62 -6.84 2.75
C GLY A 277 -8.62 -7.72 3.99
N VAL A 278 -9.77 -8.33 4.30
CA VAL A 278 -9.92 -9.18 5.49
C VAL A 278 -8.97 -10.38 5.45
N VAL A 279 -8.82 -11.00 4.27
CA VAL A 279 -8.00 -12.20 4.10
C VAL A 279 -6.52 -11.87 4.35
N ASP A 280 -6.01 -10.80 3.73
CA ASP A 280 -4.65 -10.31 3.93
C ASP A 280 -4.40 -9.97 5.42
N GLY A 281 -5.29 -9.18 6.02
CA GLY A 281 -5.17 -8.77 7.42
C GLY A 281 -5.12 -9.95 8.39
N VAL A 282 -5.97 -10.97 8.21
CA VAL A 282 -5.98 -12.17 9.05
C VAL A 282 -4.69 -12.96 8.88
N ILE A 283 -4.22 -13.16 7.65
CA ILE A 283 -3.00 -13.93 7.39
C ILE A 283 -1.78 -13.22 7.99
N ILE A 284 -1.60 -11.93 7.70
CA ILE A 284 -0.47 -11.14 8.20
C ILE A 284 -0.49 -11.09 9.74
N LEU A 285 -1.62 -10.81 10.37
CA LEU A 285 -1.72 -10.82 11.84
C LEU A 285 -1.43 -12.20 12.44
N SER A 286 -1.93 -13.29 11.82
CA SER A 286 -1.69 -14.65 12.33
C SER A 286 -0.20 -15.02 12.33
N LEU A 287 0.55 -14.54 11.35
CA LEU A 287 1.99 -14.72 11.26
C LEU A 287 2.71 -13.76 12.21
N GLU A 288 2.31 -12.50 12.28
CA GLU A 288 3.00 -11.45 13.04
C GLU A 288 2.87 -11.61 14.55
N LEU A 289 1.66 -11.85 15.07
CA LEU A 289 1.39 -11.82 16.51
C LEU A 289 2.27 -12.76 17.36
N PRO A 290 2.50 -14.04 17.00
CA PRO A 290 3.34 -14.93 17.79
C PRO A 290 4.79 -14.43 17.90
N PHE A 291 5.31 -13.88 16.80
CA PHE A 291 6.65 -13.34 16.71
C PHE A 291 6.76 -12.02 17.48
N SER A 292 5.87 -11.07 17.24
CA SER A 292 5.83 -9.77 17.91
C SER A 292 5.69 -9.92 19.42
N TRP A 293 4.77 -10.76 19.87
CA TRP A 293 4.57 -11.04 21.30
C TRP A 293 5.85 -11.55 21.96
N THR A 294 6.56 -12.45 21.28
CA THR A 294 7.80 -13.03 21.82
C THR A 294 8.94 -12.01 21.88
N LEU A 295 9.05 -11.13 20.88
CA LEU A 295 10.06 -10.07 20.87
C LEU A 295 9.76 -8.96 21.85
N GLU A 296 8.49 -8.55 21.98
CA GLU A 296 8.11 -7.44 22.84
C GLU A 296 8.45 -7.73 24.30
N ARG A 297 8.20 -8.97 24.75
CA ARG A 297 8.55 -9.41 26.11
C ARG A 297 10.05 -9.34 26.40
N LYS A 298 10.91 -9.29 25.37
CA LYS A 298 12.38 -9.23 25.49
C LYS A 298 12.94 -7.82 25.26
N LEU A 299 12.46 -7.12 24.23
CA LEU A 299 12.99 -5.84 23.79
C LEU A 299 12.26 -4.64 24.42
N GLY A 300 11.02 -4.86 24.89
CA GLY A 300 10.10 -3.80 25.29
C GLY A 300 9.29 -3.23 24.12
N TRP A 301 8.15 -2.63 24.45
CA TRP A 301 7.17 -2.12 23.49
C TRP A 301 7.74 -1.03 22.57
N LEU A 302 8.52 -0.09 23.12
CA LEU A 302 9.03 1.06 22.36
C LEU A 302 10.02 0.63 21.26
N ARG A 303 10.93 -0.29 21.58
CA ARG A 303 11.91 -0.79 20.59
C ARG A 303 11.21 -1.59 19.50
N LEU A 304 10.23 -2.41 19.85
CA LEU A 304 9.46 -3.17 18.88
C LEU A 304 8.62 -2.25 17.97
N LEU A 305 7.99 -1.22 18.53
CA LEU A 305 7.28 -0.19 17.76
C LEU A 305 8.20 0.50 16.74
N LEU A 306 9.39 0.93 17.17
CA LEU A 306 10.36 1.59 16.29
C LEU A 306 10.83 0.67 15.16
N VAL A 307 11.10 -0.61 15.45
CA VAL A 307 11.44 -1.62 14.44
C VAL A 307 10.28 -1.81 13.46
N HIS A 308 9.07 -2.06 13.97
CA HIS A 308 7.89 -2.33 13.15
C HIS A 308 7.60 -1.15 12.21
N MET A 309 7.51 0.07 12.74
CA MET A 309 7.19 1.27 11.95
C MET A 309 8.28 1.60 10.93
N SER A 310 9.55 1.53 11.32
CA SER A 310 10.66 1.88 10.43
C SER A 310 10.86 0.84 9.33
N ALA A 311 10.73 -0.44 9.65
CA ALA A 311 10.79 -1.51 8.64
C ALA A 311 9.59 -1.45 7.69
N GLY A 312 8.39 -1.18 8.21
CA GLY A 312 7.18 -0.94 7.44
C GLY A 312 7.35 0.21 6.45
N ALA A 313 7.65 1.40 6.96
CA ALA A 313 7.79 2.62 6.16
C ALA A 313 8.95 2.54 5.17
N GLY A 314 10.12 2.03 5.61
CA GLY A 314 11.30 1.88 4.77
C GLY A 314 11.12 0.85 3.67
N GLY A 315 10.45 -0.27 3.98
CA GLY A 315 10.08 -1.28 3.00
C GLY A 315 9.11 -0.74 1.95
N HIS A 316 8.05 -0.06 2.39
CA HIS A 316 7.07 0.58 1.50
C HIS A 316 7.67 1.68 0.61
N LEU A 317 8.54 2.53 1.17
CA LEU A 317 9.29 3.53 0.41
C LEU A 317 10.13 2.87 -0.69
N MET A 318 10.91 1.86 -0.34
CA MET A 318 11.76 1.19 -1.32
C MET A 318 10.99 0.34 -2.32
N GLY A 319 9.94 -0.37 -1.89
CA GLY A 319 9.06 -1.13 -2.77
C GLY A 319 8.40 -0.25 -3.83
N SER A 320 7.93 0.94 -3.44
CA SER A 320 7.29 1.89 -4.36
C SER A 320 8.18 2.39 -5.51
N LEU A 321 9.51 2.26 -5.40
CA LEU A 321 10.43 2.57 -6.50
C LEU A 321 10.44 1.51 -7.60
N PHE A 322 10.06 0.28 -7.28
CA PHE A 322 10.13 -0.88 -8.18
C PHE A 322 8.76 -1.36 -8.66
N SER A 323 7.67 -0.94 -8.01
CA SER A 323 6.29 -1.23 -8.41
C SER A 323 5.75 -0.23 -9.44
N LYS A 324 4.62 -0.56 -10.10
CA LYS A 324 3.93 0.40 -11.00
C LYS A 324 3.45 1.62 -10.20
N PHE A 325 3.52 2.81 -10.77
CA PHE A 325 3.13 4.05 -10.08
C PHE A 325 1.64 4.16 -9.75
N THR A 326 0.79 3.47 -10.51
CA THR A 326 -0.66 3.34 -10.24
C THR A 326 -0.98 2.21 -9.28
N SER A 327 0.00 1.38 -8.89
CA SER A 327 -0.22 0.35 -7.89
C SER A 327 -0.35 0.99 -6.51
N ILE A 328 -1.36 0.53 -5.79
CA ILE A 328 -1.57 0.87 -4.39
C ILE A 328 -0.85 -0.20 -3.58
N LEU A 329 0.05 0.22 -2.70
CA LEU A 329 0.76 -0.69 -1.80
C LEU A 329 0.17 -0.50 -0.41
N THR A 330 -0.54 -1.51 0.10
CA THR A 330 -1.03 -1.53 1.48
C THR A 330 -0.64 -2.80 2.21
N GLY A 331 -0.80 -2.79 3.53
CA GLY A 331 -0.59 -3.95 4.38
C GLY A 331 0.69 -3.88 5.21
N GLY A 332 0.67 -4.67 6.30
CA GLY A 332 1.76 -4.80 7.27
C GLY A 332 2.87 -5.78 6.86
N GLY A 333 2.86 -6.29 5.62
CA GLY A 333 3.85 -7.26 5.12
C GLY A 333 5.32 -6.84 5.33
N PRO A 334 5.72 -5.61 4.95
CA PRO A 334 7.09 -5.14 5.17
C PRO A 334 7.47 -5.03 6.66
N SER A 335 6.52 -4.69 7.52
CA SER A 335 6.72 -4.68 8.97
C SER A 335 6.92 -6.09 9.53
N LEU A 336 6.10 -7.06 9.09
CA LEU A 336 6.26 -8.47 9.41
C LEU A 336 7.63 -8.98 8.94
N ALA A 337 8.07 -8.63 7.73
CA ALA A 337 9.39 -8.98 7.22
C ALA A 337 10.51 -8.44 8.13
N GLY A 338 10.39 -7.19 8.59
CA GLY A 338 11.32 -6.60 9.54
C GLY A 338 11.36 -7.34 10.88
N ILE A 339 10.20 -7.75 11.39
CA ILE A 339 10.08 -8.54 12.63
C ILE A 339 10.70 -9.93 12.46
N LEU A 340 10.49 -10.58 11.31
CA LEU A 340 11.14 -11.84 10.96
C LEU A 340 12.67 -11.69 10.87
N ALA A 341 13.18 -10.55 10.41
CA ALA A 341 14.61 -10.26 10.39
C ALA A 341 15.19 -10.12 11.81
N VAL A 342 14.51 -9.41 12.71
CA VAL A 342 14.92 -9.32 14.13
C VAL A 342 14.91 -10.70 14.79
N HIS A 343 13.90 -11.53 14.49
CA HIS A 343 13.87 -12.92 14.94
C HIS A 343 15.03 -13.74 14.39
N LEU A 344 15.40 -13.58 13.13
CA LEU A 344 16.55 -14.28 12.55
C LEU A 344 17.83 -13.96 13.32
N VAL A 345 18.08 -12.69 13.63
CA VAL A 345 19.27 -12.27 14.39
C VAL A 345 19.28 -12.92 15.78
N HIS A 346 18.15 -12.92 16.49
CA HIS A 346 18.05 -13.58 17.78
C HIS A 346 18.16 -15.11 17.68
N HIS A 347 17.66 -15.70 16.59
CA HIS A 347 17.73 -17.13 16.34
C HIS A 347 19.17 -17.59 16.12
N LEU A 348 19.95 -16.82 15.36
CA LEU A 348 21.39 -17.05 15.13
C LEU A 348 22.19 -16.98 16.44
N GLU A 349 21.83 -16.07 17.37
CA GLU A 349 22.49 -15.95 18.67
C GLU A 349 22.33 -17.22 19.54
N ILE A 350 21.17 -17.87 19.48
CA ILE A 350 20.84 -19.03 20.34
C ILE A 350 20.95 -20.38 19.63
N TRP A 351 21.40 -20.40 18.36
CA TRP A 351 21.37 -21.59 17.48
C TRP A 351 22.07 -22.81 18.10
N GLY A 352 23.18 -22.62 18.82
CA GLY A 352 23.92 -23.71 19.49
C GLY A 352 23.42 -24.10 20.88
N LEU A 353 22.47 -23.37 21.47
CA LEU A 353 22.12 -23.47 22.90
C LEU A 353 20.79 -24.19 23.18
N ARG A 354 19.94 -24.40 22.16
CA ARG A 354 18.55 -24.87 22.35
C ARG A 354 18.27 -26.16 21.56
N PRO A 355 17.91 -27.28 22.22
CA PRO A 355 17.61 -28.54 21.52
C PRO A 355 16.29 -28.55 20.73
N LYS A 356 15.37 -27.61 21.00
CA LYS A 356 14.07 -27.48 20.28
C LYS A 356 14.11 -26.49 19.11
N LEU A 357 15.30 -26.15 18.61
CA LEU A 357 15.48 -25.11 17.58
C LEU A 357 14.72 -25.42 16.29
N SER A 358 14.71 -26.68 15.86
CA SER A 358 14.11 -27.14 14.60
C SER A 358 12.65 -26.72 14.41
N LYS A 359 11.81 -26.75 15.46
CA LYS A 359 10.41 -26.32 15.35
C LYS A 359 10.28 -24.81 15.12
N TYR A 360 11.10 -24.02 15.80
CA TYR A 360 11.11 -22.56 15.63
C TYR A 360 11.65 -22.16 14.26
N THR A 361 12.73 -22.80 13.82
CA THR A 361 13.28 -22.60 12.47
C THR A 361 12.24 -22.93 11.42
N PHE A 362 11.53 -24.05 11.57
CA PHE A 362 10.45 -24.45 10.66
C PHE A 362 9.32 -23.42 10.59
N CYS A 363 8.82 -22.95 11.75
CA CYS A 363 7.78 -21.91 11.78
C CYS A 363 8.26 -20.61 11.13
N TRP A 364 9.49 -20.16 11.42
CA TRP A 364 10.08 -18.97 10.80
C TRP A 364 10.22 -19.12 9.29
N THR A 365 10.75 -20.26 8.81
CA THR A 365 10.88 -20.51 7.37
C THR A 365 9.53 -20.54 6.68
N LEU A 366 8.52 -21.14 7.31
CA LEU A 366 7.17 -21.16 6.76
C LEU A 366 6.60 -19.75 6.64
N SER A 367 6.77 -18.89 7.65
CA SER A 367 6.31 -17.50 7.60
C SER A 367 7.01 -16.68 6.52
N VAL A 368 8.32 -16.87 6.31
CA VAL A 368 9.05 -16.23 5.22
C VAL A 368 8.51 -16.68 3.85
N LEU A 369 8.30 -17.99 3.66
CA LEU A 369 7.76 -18.53 2.41
C LEU A 369 6.34 -18.06 2.16
N THR A 370 5.48 -18.03 3.18
CA THR A 370 4.12 -17.49 3.06
C THR A 370 4.15 -16.02 2.68
N LEU A 371 5.00 -15.21 3.31
CA LEU A 371 5.10 -13.78 2.98
C LEU A 371 5.61 -13.55 1.54
N ALA A 372 6.59 -14.34 1.10
CA ALA A 372 7.09 -14.29 -0.28
C ALA A 372 6.03 -14.71 -1.31
N PHE A 373 5.19 -15.70 -0.97
CA PHE A 373 4.07 -16.11 -1.83
C PHE A 373 2.99 -15.03 -1.88
N LEU A 374 2.59 -14.45 -0.74
CA LEU A 374 1.60 -13.38 -0.70
C LEU A 374 2.02 -12.17 -1.52
N GLY A 375 3.30 -11.80 -1.48
CA GLY A 375 3.82 -10.70 -2.29
C GLY A 375 3.91 -10.97 -3.80
N THR A 376 3.43 -12.12 -4.30
CA THR A 376 3.21 -12.39 -5.73
C THR A 376 1.76 -12.18 -6.18
N ILE A 377 0.86 -11.86 -5.24
CA ILE A 377 -0.56 -11.62 -5.48
C ILE A 377 -0.77 -10.10 -5.58
N PRO A 378 -1.69 -9.60 -6.44
CA PRO A 378 -1.88 -8.16 -6.67
C PRO A 378 -2.02 -7.32 -5.41
N HIS A 379 -1.53 -6.08 -5.48
CA HIS A 379 -1.50 -5.06 -4.41
C HIS A 379 -0.54 -5.31 -3.24
N LEU A 380 0.03 -6.51 -3.11
CA LEU A 380 1.14 -6.77 -2.21
C LEU A 380 2.45 -6.71 -3.00
N SER A 381 3.53 -6.28 -2.34
CA SER A 381 4.84 -6.14 -2.98
C SER A 381 5.91 -6.96 -2.27
N ASN A 382 6.52 -7.87 -3.01
CA ASN A 382 7.70 -8.60 -2.57
C ASN A 382 8.92 -7.68 -2.44
N HIS A 383 9.06 -6.66 -3.30
CA HIS A 383 10.10 -5.65 -3.11
C HIS A 383 9.97 -4.97 -1.75
N ALA A 384 8.76 -4.57 -1.38
CA ALA A 384 8.52 -3.95 -0.07
C ALA A 384 8.86 -4.90 1.09
N ASN A 385 8.48 -6.18 0.98
CA ASN A 385 8.82 -7.21 1.97
C ASN A 385 10.35 -7.40 2.11
N VAL A 386 11.07 -7.51 1.00
CA VAL A 386 12.54 -7.68 0.99
C VAL A 386 13.23 -6.48 1.65
N TRP A 387 12.86 -5.26 1.26
CA TRP A 387 13.46 -4.05 1.84
C TRP A 387 13.05 -3.85 3.31
N GLY A 388 11.83 -4.22 3.70
CA GLY A 388 11.41 -4.27 5.09
C GLY A 388 12.25 -5.24 5.93
N PHE A 389 12.59 -6.41 5.37
CA PHE A 389 13.52 -7.36 5.99
C PHE A 389 14.93 -6.76 6.17
N VAL A 390 15.47 -6.09 5.14
CA VAL A 390 16.79 -5.44 5.20
C VAL A 390 16.83 -4.35 6.26
N VAL A 391 15.83 -3.47 6.29
CA VAL A 391 15.72 -2.41 7.30
C VAL A 391 15.58 -3.02 8.70
N GLY A 392 14.73 -4.03 8.87
CA GLY A 392 14.57 -4.75 10.14
C GLY A 392 15.86 -5.42 10.62
N PHE A 393 16.64 -6.00 9.71
CA PHE A 393 17.94 -6.61 10.04
C PHE A 393 18.95 -5.57 10.55
N LEU A 394 19.05 -4.42 9.87
CA LEU A 394 19.91 -3.31 10.31
C LEU A 394 19.47 -2.75 11.67
N LEU A 395 18.17 -2.59 11.89
CA LEU A 395 17.61 -2.14 13.17
C LEU A 395 17.83 -3.17 14.29
N ALA A 396 17.79 -4.47 13.98
CA ALA A 396 18.14 -5.51 14.95
C ALA A 396 19.58 -5.33 15.45
N MET A 397 20.52 -5.04 14.55
CA MET A 397 21.92 -4.81 14.91
C MET A 397 22.11 -3.58 15.81
N ILE A 398 21.24 -2.57 15.65
CA ILE A 398 21.25 -1.34 16.45
C ILE A 398 20.63 -1.58 17.84
N TYR A 399 19.43 -2.16 17.90
CA TYR A 399 18.64 -2.24 19.13
C TYR A 399 18.93 -3.45 20.02
N ILE A 400 19.46 -4.55 19.48
CA ILE A 400 19.76 -5.74 20.28
C ILE A 400 21.06 -5.49 21.09
N PRO A 401 21.02 -5.58 22.44
CA PRO A 401 22.19 -5.44 23.29
C PRO A 401 23.06 -6.70 23.23
N PHE A 402 23.87 -6.84 22.19
CA PHE A 402 24.91 -7.87 22.15
C PHE A 402 25.95 -7.59 23.25
N GLN A 403 26.14 -8.53 24.18
CA GLN A 403 26.97 -8.32 25.38
C GLN A 403 28.44 -8.76 25.19
N TRP A 404 28.79 -9.35 24.04
CA TRP A 404 30.01 -10.17 23.90
C TRP A 404 31.20 -9.47 23.22
N VAL A 405 31.05 -8.27 22.64
CA VAL A 405 32.10 -7.72 21.73
C VAL A 405 32.23 -6.19 21.83
N LYS A 406 33.42 -5.68 22.15
CA LYS A 406 33.73 -4.23 22.12
C LYS A 406 33.55 -3.59 20.73
N ARG A 407 33.60 -4.39 19.65
CA ARG A 407 33.39 -3.98 18.25
C ARG A 407 31.92 -3.72 17.88
N ILE A 408 30.96 -4.00 18.78
CA ILE A 408 29.53 -3.77 18.54
C ILE A 408 29.19 -2.28 18.45
N CYS A 409 29.90 -1.39 19.17
CA CYS A 409 29.67 0.05 19.03
C CYS A 409 29.95 0.55 17.61
N LEU A 410 31.06 0.09 17.00
CA LEU A 410 31.39 0.44 15.62
C LEU A 410 30.36 -0.14 14.63
N LEU A 411 29.98 -1.41 14.79
CA LEU A 411 28.96 -2.03 13.95
C LEU A 411 27.62 -1.27 14.01
N ARG A 412 27.18 -0.87 15.21
CA ARG A 412 25.96 -0.07 15.37
C ARG A 412 26.03 1.27 14.67
N ILE A 413 27.17 1.96 14.78
CA ILE A 413 27.39 3.23 14.09
C ILE A 413 27.35 3.00 12.57
N ILE A 414 28.01 1.96 12.07
CA ILE A 414 28.00 1.61 10.63
C ILE A 414 26.57 1.32 10.17
N CYS A 415 25.81 0.47 10.87
CA CYS A 415 24.43 0.15 10.52
C CYS A 415 23.53 1.41 10.55
N LEU A 416 23.73 2.29 11.53
CA LEU A 416 22.99 3.56 11.62
C LEU A 416 23.32 4.48 10.43
N VAL A 417 24.59 4.60 10.06
CA VAL A 417 25.03 5.40 8.90
C VAL A 417 24.45 4.82 7.61
N ILE A 418 24.50 3.49 7.42
CA ILE A 418 23.90 2.81 6.25
C ILE A 418 22.40 3.07 6.18
N LEU A 419 21.69 2.99 7.31
CA LEU A 419 20.24 3.21 7.35
C LEU A 419 19.87 4.66 7.00
N ILE A 420 20.58 5.64 7.57
CA ILE A 420 20.34 7.06 7.28
C ILE A 420 20.69 7.38 5.83
N PHE A 421 21.87 6.96 5.36
CA PHE A 421 22.29 7.20 3.98
C PHE A 421 21.37 6.52 2.97
N GLY A 422 21.00 5.26 3.22
CA GLY A 422 20.03 4.51 2.43
C GLY A 422 18.71 5.23 2.35
N PHE A 423 18.14 5.63 3.48
CA PHE A 423 16.87 6.38 3.54
C PHE A 423 16.93 7.70 2.75
N MET A 424 18.01 8.48 2.88
CA MET A 424 18.17 9.72 2.11
C MET A 424 18.26 9.46 0.60
N CYS A 425 18.98 8.41 0.19
CA CYS A 425 19.02 8.00 -1.22
C CYS A 425 17.62 7.58 -1.71
N SER A 426 16.90 6.78 -0.93
CA SER A 426 15.54 6.34 -1.24
C SER A 426 14.59 7.52 -1.48
N LEU A 427 14.65 8.55 -0.62
CA LEU A 427 13.85 9.76 -0.78
C LEU A 427 14.22 10.52 -2.06
N MET A 428 15.51 10.66 -2.36
CA MET A 428 15.98 11.31 -3.59
C MET A 428 15.48 10.56 -4.83
N PHE A 429 15.56 9.23 -4.86
CA PHE A 429 15.03 8.44 -5.97
C PHE A 429 13.50 8.53 -6.08
N PHE A 430 12.80 8.58 -4.95
CA PHE A 430 11.35 8.69 -4.92
C PHE A 430 10.88 10.03 -5.46
N TYR A 431 11.37 11.15 -4.91
CA TYR A 431 10.88 12.49 -5.26
C TYR A 431 11.45 13.03 -6.56
N GLU A 432 12.77 12.89 -6.81
CA GLU A 432 13.47 13.60 -7.88
C GLU A 432 13.71 12.74 -9.12
N VAL A 433 14.25 11.52 -8.95
CA VAL A 433 14.72 10.71 -10.11
C VAL A 433 13.56 10.04 -10.84
N GLN A 434 12.60 9.49 -10.10
CA GLN A 434 11.37 8.88 -10.64
C GLN A 434 11.65 7.85 -11.75
N PRO A 435 12.14 6.63 -11.42
CA PRO A 435 12.53 5.64 -12.43
C PRO A 435 11.40 5.40 -13.44
N SER A 436 11.74 5.60 -14.72
CA SER A 436 10.76 5.87 -15.77
C SER A 436 9.92 4.66 -16.17
N GLU A 437 10.50 3.47 -16.10
CA GLU A 437 9.77 2.21 -16.24
C GLU A 437 10.25 1.19 -15.20
N PRO A 438 9.35 0.53 -14.45
CA PRO A 438 9.73 -0.59 -13.62
C PRO A 438 10.28 -1.69 -14.55
N CYS A 439 11.40 -2.30 -14.17
CA CYS A 439 12.01 -3.32 -15.01
C CYS A 439 11.01 -4.47 -15.25
N SER A 440 10.97 -5.04 -16.47
CA SER A 440 9.98 -6.08 -16.80
C SER A 440 10.04 -7.27 -15.83
N LEU A 441 11.24 -7.66 -15.41
CA LEU A 441 11.45 -8.69 -14.39
C LEU A 441 10.99 -8.24 -12.98
N CYS A 442 11.09 -6.96 -12.65
CA CYS A 442 10.68 -6.39 -11.37
C CYS A 442 9.15 -6.53 -11.21
N MET A 443 8.39 -6.31 -12.28
CA MET A 443 6.94 -6.49 -12.23
C MET A 443 6.54 -7.92 -11.86
N TYR A 444 7.27 -8.93 -12.35
CA TYR A 444 7.01 -10.33 -12.02
C TYR A 444 7.35 -10.71 -10.58
N ILE A 445 8.21 -9.95 -9.89
CA ILE A 445 8.52 -10.18 -8.48
C ILE A 445 7.34 -9.79 -7.60
N ASP A 446 6.68 -8.67 -7.91
CA ASP A 446 5.52 -8.17 -7.16
C ASP A 446 4.20 -8.83 -7.58
N CYS A 447 4.07 -9.26 -8.84
CA CYS A 447 2.86 -9.96 -9.27
C CYS A 447 3.15 -11.01 -10.33
N VAL A 448 2.84 -12.27 -10.00
CA VAL A 448 2.94 -13.40 -10.94
C VAL A 448 1.56 -13.66 -11.53
N PRO A 449 1.40 -13.65 -12.87
CA PRO A 449 0.10 -13.86 -13.52
C PRO A 449 -0.29 -15.34 -13.49
N TYR A 450 -0.65 -15.86 -12.31
CA TYR A 450 -1.18 -17.22 -12.15
C TYR A 450 -2.49 -17.42 -12.96
N ILE A 451 -3.21 -16.32 -13.17
CA ILE A 451 -4.46 -16.23 -13.93
C ILE A 451 -4.31 -15.04 -14.89
N SER A 452 -4.84 -15.16 -16.11
CA SER A 452 -4.83 -14.08 -17.08
C SER A 452 -5.53 -12.82 -16.55
N GLY A 453 -4.84 -11.68 -16.61
CA GLY A 453 -5.38 -10.39 -16.22
C GLY A 453 -5.45 -10.10 -14.71
N ILE A 454 -4.85 -10.95 -13.85
CA ILE A 454 -4.83 -10.72 -12.39
C ILE A 454 -3.82 -9.64 -11.95
N CYS A 455 -2.76 -9.42 -12.74
CA CYS A 455 -1.68 -8.45 -12.46
C CYS A 455 -1.76 -7.16 -13.29
N ASP A 456 -2.81 -7.05 -14.10
CA ASP A 456 -2.99 -5.98 -15.09
C ASP A 456 -3.48 -4.69 -14.47
#